data_AF-A0A8X7QJS2-F1
#
_entry.id   AF-A0A8X7QJS2-F1
#
_cell.length_a   1.000
_cell.length_b   1.000
_cell.length_c   1.000
_cell.angle_alpha   90.00
_cell.angle_beta   90.00
_cell.angle_gamma   90.00
#
_symmetry.space_group_name_H-M   'P 1'
#
loop_
_entity.id
_entity.type
_entity.pdbx_description
1 polymer ?
#
loop_
_entity_poly.entity_id
_entity_poly.type
_entity_poly.pdbx_seq_one_letter_code
_entity_poly.pdbx_strand_id
1 'polypeptide(L)'
;MGTSQSREDRISDSDTDSDSDYYDEEEDDDQHGDTDVSKKQGSSSASGSKLSSDSSTHEIEQKLGALKLKYPSSSSETPKIKNAVKLYRHIGGNTPKAKWITAEKLTSYKFVKTSSLEGEDLDDYDDGEESNEKGESFWFLGVGSKVKARVSSDMQLKMFADQRRVDFVSNGDYRRFVTRFQDYLFENVFMIKASEESKMKVYGKDFIGWANPEAADDSMWEDAEGPPEEEEEVDEKDRDLTEEFEEVANGGVQSLALGALENSFLVNDSGVQVYRNMDRGIHGKGVCVRFDGGRPGSSSQTTPNKALLMRAETNMMLMSPAKQGKPNTSGVKQLDIESGKIVTEWQFEKDGTEITMRDITNDTKGSQLDPSESTFLGLDDNRLCQWDMRDKRGIVQNIDSPVLEWTQGHQFSRGTNFQCFASTGDGSIVVGSRDGKIRLYSKTSMRMAKTAFPGLGSSVTHVDVSYDGKWILGTTDTYLVLICTLFTDKDGRTKTGFSGRMGNKIPAPRLLKLTPLDSHLAGKDNKFHGAHFSWVTESGKQERHIVATVGKFSVIWDLERVKNSAHECYRNQQGLKSCYCYKILLKDESIVESRFMHDRFSFSGNKSPEAPLVVATPQKVSSISLSGRRL
;
A
#
# COMPACT_ATOMS: atom_id res chain seq x y z
N MET A 1 -12.13 9.63 18.08
CA MET A 1 -12.38 8.50 19.02
C MET A 1 -11.15 7.61 18.94
N GLY A 2 -10.35 7.60 20.01
CA GLY A 2 -8.95 7.17 19.98
C GLY A 2 -8.75 5.70 19.63
N THR A 3 -7.83 5.44 18.69
CA THR A 3 -7.39 4.11 18.29
C THR A 3 -6.44 3.55 19.33
N SER A 4 -6.85 2.45 19.98
CA SER A 4 -6.11 1.76 21.04
C SER A 4 -4.96 0.90 20.47
N GLN A 5 -4.00 1.49 19.76
CA GLN A 5 -2.90 0.75 19.13
C GLN A 5 -1.87 0.16 20.13
N SER A 6 -1.84 0.63 21.39
CA SER A 6 -0.84 0.19 22.38
C SER A 6 -1.11 -1.16 23.05
N ARG A 7 -2.27 -1.80 22.86
CA ARG A 7 -2.66 -3.00 23.62
C ARG A 7 -2.68 -4.32 22.84
N GLU A 8 -2.47 -4.30 21.53
CA GLU A 8 -2.57 -5.52 20.69
C GLU A 8 -1.34 -6.45 20.77
N ASP A 9 -0.21 -5.97 21.29
CA ASP A 9 1.07 -6.69 21.22
C ASP A 9 1.37 -7.60 22.43
N ARG A 10 0.48 -7.71 23.42
CA ARG A 10 0.69 -8.57 24.60
C ARG A 10 -0.45 -9.56 24.83
N ILE A 11 -0.22 -10.82 24.44
CA ILE A 11 -1.02 -11.95 24.91
C ILE A 11 -0.61 -12.23 26.37
N SER A 12 -1.49 -11.94 27.32
CA SER A 12 -1.31 -12.30 28.73
C SER A 12 -1.95 -13.67 28.97
N ASP A 13 -1.12 -14.68 29.20
CA ASP A 13 -1.57 -15.97 29.73
C ASP A 13 -1.88 -15.77 31.23
N SER A 14 -3.15 -15.51 31.57
CA SER A 14 -3.64 -15.49 32.96
C SER A 14 -4.81 -16.45 33.13
N ASP A 15 -4.49 -17.74 33.00
CA ASP A 15 -5.28 -18.81 33.61
C ASP A 15 -4.48 -19.31 34.83
N THR A 16 -4.48 -18.54 35.91
CA THR A 16 -4.13 -19.06 37.23
C THR A 16 -5.43 -19.49 37.90
N ASP A 17 -5.61 -20.80 38.00
CA ASP A 17 -6.69 -21.44 38.76
C ASP A 17 -6.70 -20.88 40.19
N SER A 18 -7.81 -20.22 40.51
CA SER A 18 -8.09 -19.73 41.85
C SER A 18 -8.79 -20.86 42.59
N ASP A 19 -8.01 -21.67 43.30
CA ASP A 19 -8.54 -22.51 44.38
C ASP A 19 -7.92 -22.03 45.70
N SER A 20 -8.78 -21.36 46.46
CA SER A 20 -8.60 -21.07 47.87
C SER A 20 -8.63 -22.37 48.67
N ASP A 21 -7.66 -22.60 49.55
CA ASP A 21 -7.90 -23.29 50.80
C ASP A 21 -6.92 -22.83 51.88
N TYR A 22 -7.52 -22.47 53.01
CA TYR A 22 -6.93 -22.12 54.30
C TYR A 22 -6.11 -23.27 54.87
N TYR A 23 -4.90 -23.00 55.38
CA TYR A 23 -4.41 -23.56 56.65
C TYR A 23 -3.34 -22.64 57.26
N ASP A 24 -3.60 -22.25 58.52
CA ASP A 24 -2.67 -21.68 59.50
C ASP A 24 -1.63 -22.73 59.91
N GLU A 25 -0.37 -22.33 60.06
CA GLU A 25 0.51 -22.82 61.14
C GLU A 25 1.74 -21.92 61.27
N GLU A 26 1.97 -21.50 62.51
CA GLU A 26 3.09 -20.69 62.97
C GLU A 26 4.39 -21.53 63.09
N GLU A 27 5.55 -20.90 62.89
CA GLU A 27 6.63 -20.79 63.89
C GLU A 27 7.93 -20.22 63.27
N ASP A 28 8.40 -19.15 63.93
CA ASP A 28 9.77 -18.77 64.29
C ASP A 28 10.89 -18.46 63.27
N ASP A 29 11.28 -17.17 63.35
CA ASP A 29 12.63 -16.61 63.50
C ASP A 29 13.84 -17.40 62.97
N ASP A 30 14.60 -16.77 62.08
CA ASP A 30 15.94 -16.30 62.48
C ASP A 30 16.57 -15.33 61.48
N GLN A 31 17.32 -14.41 62.04
CA GLN A 31 17.74 -13.13 61.50
C GLN A 31 19.27 -13.04 61.55
N HIS A 32 19.96 -12.97 60.41
CA HIS A 32 21.33 -12.45 60.28
C HIS A 32 21.54 -12.05 58.80
N GLY A 33 22.04 -10.86 58.41
CA GLY A 33 22.86 -9.88 59.10
C GLY A 33 24.29 -9.90 58.57
N ASP A 34 24.71 -8.78 57.95
CA ASP A 34 26.08 -8.35 57.61
C ASP A 34 26.77 -8.93 56.36
N THR A 35 27.02 -8.16 55.29
CA THR A 35 27.88 -6.97 55.05
C THR A 35 29.33 -7.30 54.61
N ASP A 36 29.65 -6.72 53.45
CA ASP A 36 30.84 -5.93 53.16
C ASP A 36 32.13 -6.47 52.47
N VAL A 37 32.54 -5.65 51.49
CA VAL A 37 33.92 -5.19 51.17
C VAL A 37 34.79 -5.94 50.14
N SER A 38 34.78 -5.35 48.93
CA SER A 38 35.90 -4.71 48.20
C SER A 38 37.11 -5.47 47.61
N LYS A 39 37.35 -5.11 46.33
CA LYS A 39 38.62 -4.74 45.65
C LYS A 39 39.80 -5.74 45.65
N LYS A 40 40.27 -6.09 44.44
CA LYS A 40 41.47 -5.46 43.82
C LYS A 40 41.76 -5.97 42.39
N GLN A 41 42.36 -5.04 41.65
CA GLN A 41 42.93 -5.11 40.31
C GLN A 41 44.16 -6.03 40.22
N GLY A 42 44.53 -6.45 38.99
CA GLY A 42 45.88 -6.94 38.70
C GLY A 42 46.05 -7.63 37.35
N SER A 43 46.52 -6.87 36.36
CA SER A 43 46.95 -7.28 35.02
C SER A 43 48.22 -8.17 34.99
N SER A 44 48.34 -9.12 34.04
CA SER A 44 49.39 -9.13 32.97
C SER A 44 49.64 -10.50 32.29
N SER A 45 49.73 -10.43 30.95
CA SER A 45 50.60 -11.18 29.99
C SER A 45 50.60 -12.72 29.86
N ALA A 46 50.04 -13.16 28.73
CA ALA A 46 50.64 -13.97 27.64
C ALA A 46 51.60 -15.15 27.95
N SER A 47 51.19 -16.37 27.54
CA SER A 47 51.86 -17.17 26.49
C SER A 47 51.12 -18.51 26.28
N GLY A 48 51.11 -18.99 25.04
CA GLY A 48 50.16 -19.99 24.54
C GLY A 48 50.50 -21.45 24.79
N SER A 49 49.49 -22.30 24.57
CA SER A 49 49.65 -23.64 24.01
C SER A 49 48.33 -24.14 23.39
N LYS A 50 48.46 -24.85 22.28
CA LYS A 50 47.41 -25.49 21.49
C LYS A 50 46.98 -26.84 22.11
N LEU A 51 45.76 -27.26 21.75
CA LEU A 51 45.17 -28.62 21.73
C LEU A 51 44.55 -29.15 23.04
N SER A 52 43.22 -29.28 23.09
CA SER A 52 42.47 -30.49 22.71
C SER A 52 41.02 -30.44 23.20
N SER A 53 40.10 -30.87 22.32
CA SER A 53 38.64 -30.85 22.45
C SER A 53 38.09 -32.14 23.06
N ASP A 54 36.83 -32.05 23.51
CA ASP A 54 35.84 -33.13 23.67
C ASP A 54 36.14 -34.26 24.67
N SER A 55 35.77 -34.05 25.93
CA SER A 55 35.32 -35.17 26.81
C SER A 55 34.55 -34.73 28.07
N SER A 56 34.50 -33.44 28.43
CA SER A 56 33.93 -33.02 29.72
C SER A 56 32.42 -32.71 29.74
N THR A 57 31.76 -32.59 28.59
CA THR A 57 30.31 -32.28 28.53
C THR A 57 29.44 -33.54 28.67
N HIS A 58 29.91 -34.68 28.20
CA HIS A 58 29.17 -35.94 28.21
C HIS A 58 29.09 -36.59 29.61
N GLU A 59 30.05 -36.31 30.49
CA GLU A 59 30.03 -36.78 31.90
C GLU A 59 29.07 -35.96 32.77
N ILE A 60 28.85 -34.68 32.44
CA ILE A 60 27.92 -33.81 33.17
C ILE A 60 26.47 -34.20 32.82
N GLU A 61 26.21 -34.53 31.56
CA GLU A 61 24.89 -34.96 31.08
C GLU A 61 24.47 -36.33 31.65
N GLN A 62 25.41 -37.27 31.79
CA GLN A 62 25.17 -38.55 32.48
C GLN A 62 24.90 -38.39 33.98
N LYS A 63 25.54 -37.41 34.64
CA LYS A 63 25.30 -37.13 36.06
C LYS A 63 23.98 -36.38 36.30
N LEU A 64 23.55 -35.53 35.37
CA LEU A 64 22.23 -34.89 35.41
C LEU A 64 21.10 -35.89 35.17
N GLY A 65 21.30 -36.90 34.31
CA GLY A 65 20.33 -37.98 34.09
C GLY A 65 20.14 -38.93 35.27
N ALA A 66 21.09 -38.98 36.21
CA ALA A 66 21.04 -39.87 37.38
C ALA A 66 20.28 -39.27 38.58
N LEU A 67 19.91 -37.99 38.55
CA LEU A 67 19.17 -37.33 39.62
C LEU A 67 17.65 -37.58 39.45
N LYS A 68 17.17 -38.65 40.08
CA LYS A 68 15.72 -38.90 40.26
C LYS A 68 15.13 -37.90 41.26
N LEU A 69 14.62 -36.78 40.76
CA LEU A 69 13.70 -35.92 41.51
C LEU A 69 12.37 -36.65 41.71
N LYS A 70 11.97 -36.85 42.97
CA LYS A 70 10.64 -37.34 43.37
C LYS A 70 9.59 -36.25 43.10
N TYR A 71 9.13 -36.16 41.86
CA TYR A 71 7.82 -35.58 41.53
C TYR A 71 6.99 -36.64 40.81
N PRO A 72 5.68 -36.74 41.07
CA PRO A 72 4.84 -37.77 40.47
C PRO A 72 4.87 -37.61 38.95
N SER A 73 5.20 -38.71 38.29
CA SER A 73 5.27 -38.83 36.84
C SER A 73 3.85 -38.81 36.29
N SER A 74 3.41 -37.66 35.78
CA SER A 74 2.36 -37.64 34.76
C SER A 74 2.98 -38.09 33.44
N SER A 75 3.13 -39.40 33.27
CA SER A 75 3.39 -40.02 31.96
C SER A 75 2.13 -39.90 31.11
N SER A 76 1.85 -38.71 30.60
CA SER A 76 1.14 -38.56 29.33
C SER A 76 2.21 -38.42 28.26
N GLU A 77 2.44 -39.45 27.47
CA GLU A 77 3.11 -39.30 26.17
C GLU A 77 2.30 -38.26 25.39
N THR A 78 2.77 -37.01 25.36
CA THR A 78 2.23 -36.03 24.42
C THR A 78 2.64 -36.52 23.03
N PRO A 79 1.70 -36.81 22.12
CA PRO A 79 2.05 -37.19 20.77
C PRO A 79 2.94 -36.07 20.20
N LYS A 80 4.11 -36.42 19.64
CA LYS A 80 4.97 -35.47 18.92
C LYS A 80 4.27 -35.07 17.63
N ILE A 81 3.30 -34.17 17.75
CA ILE A 81 2.57 -33.61 16.63
C ILE A 81 3.57 -32.75 15.84
N LYS A 82 3.89 -33.19 14.63
CA LYS A 82 4.67 -32.39 13.67
C LYS A 82 3.90 -31.12 13.39
N ASN A 83 4.60 -29.98 13.29
CA ASN A 83 3.96 -28.68 13.04
C ASN A 83 2.92 -28.29 14.12
N ALA A 84 3.15 -28.62 15.40
CA ALA A 84 2.22 -28.32 16.50
C ALA A 84 2.10 -26.82 16.82
N VAL A 85 0.86 -26.36 17.07
CA VAL A 85 0.51 -24.95 17.23
C VAL A 85 -0.63 -24.74 18.23
N LYS A 86 -0.75 -23.50 18.73
CA LYS A 86 -1.94 -23.00 19.43
C LYS A 86 -2.74 -22.11 18.49
N LEU A 87 -4.05 -22.33 18.39
CA LEU A 87 -4.93 -21.47 17.60
C LEU A 87 -5.60 -20.47 18.54
N TYR A 88 -5.45 -19.18 18.26
CA TYR A 88 -6.14 -18.10 18.95
C TYR A 88 -7.17 -17.46 18.00
N ARG A 89 -8.29 -17.02 18.56
CA ARG A 89 -9.35 -16.31 17.85
C ARG A 89 -9.49 -14.91 18.44
N HIS A 90 -9.44 -13.90 17.57
CA HIS A 90 -9.74 -12.54 17.97
C HIS A 90 -11.26 -12.37 18.17
N ILE A 91 -11.68 -11.80 19.29
CA ILE A 91 -13.07 -11.45 19.58
C ILE A 91 -13.17 -9.98 19.94
N GLY A 92 -14.33 -9.37 19.67
CA GLY A 92 -14.59 -7.97 20.04
C GLY A 92 -14.17 -6.91 19.02
N GLY A 93 -13.67 -7.30 17.84
CA GLY A 93 -13.38 -6.36 16.74
C GLY A 93 -12.46 -5.22 17.17
N ASN A 94 -12.74 -3.98 16.78
CA ASN A 94 -11.94 -2.82 17.19
C ASN A 94 -12.45 -2.14 18.48
N THR A 95 -13.15 -2.88 19.34
CA THR A 95 -13.73 -2.31 20.57
C THR A 95 -12.74 -2.37 21.73
N PRO A 96 -12.90 -1.56 22.80
CA PRO A 96 -12.08 -1.66 24.00
C PRO A 96 -12.15 -3.03 24.72
N LYS A 97 -13.09 -3.90 24.33
CA LYS A 97 -13.26 -5.27 24.83
C LYS A 97 -12.58 -6.30 23.93
N ALA A 98 -11.86 -5.87 22.90
CA ALA A 98 -11.15 -6.73 21.98
C ALA A 98 -10.09 -7.55 22.71
N LYS A 99 -10.06 -8.87 22.45
CA LYS A 99 -9.06 -9.77 23.01
C LYS A 99 -8.86 -11.00 22.15
N TRP A 100 -7.68 -11.58 22.25
CA TRP A 100 -7.39 -12.91 21.73
C TRP A 100 -7.82 -13.96 22.76
N ILE A 101 -8.57 -14.97 22.32
CA ILE A 101 -8.95 -16.12 23.14
C ILE A 101 -8.41 -17.40 22.51
N THR A 102 -8.00 -18.38 23.31
CA THR A 102 -7.57 -19.67 22.79
C THR A 102 -8.76 -20.42 22.18
N ALA A 103 -8.65 -20.75 20.89
CA ALA A 103 -9.62 -21.56 20.16
C ALA A 103 -9.24 -23.04 20.18
N GLU A 104 -7.94 -23.37 20.09
CA GLU A 104 -7.41 -24.72 20.28
C GLU A 104 -6.06 -24.65 21.02
N LYS A 105 -5.94 -25.37 22.15
CA LYS A 105 -4.73 -25.39 22.99
C LYS A 105 -3.58 -26.20 22.36
N LEU A 106 -3.89 -27.10 21.44
CA LEU A 106 -2.91 -27.90 20.68
C LEU A 106 -3.56 -28.39 19.38
N THR A 107 -2.99 -28.00 18.24
CA THR A 107 -3.41 -28.42 16.89
C THR A 107 -2.19 -28.45 15.97
N SER A 108 -2.33 -28.68 14.67
CA SER A 108 -1.21 -28.66 13.71
C SER A 108 -1.52 -27.89 12.44
N TYR A 109 -0.48 -27.47 11.70
CA TYR A 109 -0.61 -26.87 10.38
C TYR A 109 0.01 -27.73 9.27
N LYS A 110 -0.53 -27.60 8.06
CA LYS A 110 0.03 -28.22 6.84
C LYS A 110 -0.25 -27.40 5.59
N PHE A 111 0.63 -27.53 4.59
CA PHE A 111 0.38 -27.02 3.25
C PHE A 111 -0.03 -28.16 2.32
N VAL A 112 -1.12 -27.99 1.60
CA VAL A 112 -1.68 -29.00 0.68
C VAL A 112 -1.90 -28.35 -0.68
N LYS A 113 -1.54 -29.05 -1.76
CA LYS A 113 -1.77 -28.58 -3.13
C LYS A 113 -2.96 -29.32 -3.73
N THR A 114 -4.04 -28.58 -4.03
CA THR A 114 -5.31 -29.17 -4.51
C THR A 114 -5.97 -28.29 -5.56
N SER A 115 -6.78 -28.92 -6.42
CA SER A 115 -7.65 -28.31 -7.43
C SER A 115 -9.01 -27.86 -6.87
N SER A 116 -9.45 -28.36 -5.72
CA SER A 116 -10.80 -28.10 -5.19
C SER A 116 -10.85 -27.03 -4.09
N LEU A 117 -11.76 -26.06 -4.28
CA LEU A 117 -12.10 -25.01 -3.30
C LEU A 117 -13.02 -25.51 -2.17
N GLU A 118 -13.74 -26.63 -2.35
CA GLU A 118 -14.79 -27.08 -1.44
C GLU A 118 -14.56 -28.51 -0.90
N GLY A 119 -14.74 -28.67 0.42
CA GLY A 119 -15.31 -29.89 1.01
C GLY A 119 -14.42 -31.11 1.29
N GLU A 120 -13.17 -31.18 0.82
CA GLU A 120 -12.31 -32.32 1.20
C GLU A 120 -11.69 -32.14 2.59
N ASP A 121 -11.84 -33.17 3.43
CA ASP A 121 -11.20 -33.27 4.73
C ASP A 121 -9.68 -33.21 4.52
N LEU A 122 -9.08 -32.10 4.97
CA LEU A 122 -7.65 -31.90 4.84
C LEU A 122 -6.88 -33.05 5.47
N ASP A 123 -7.44 -33.73 6.48
CA ASP A 123 -6.86 -34.80 7.28
C ASP A 123 -6.26 -35.96 6.48
N ASP A 124 -6.72 -36.21 5.25
CA ASP A 124 -6.24 -37.31 4.40
C ASP A 124 -4.93 -37.00 3.62
N TYR A 125 -4.45 -35.76 3.62
CA TYR A 125 -3.23 -35.35 2.90
C TYR A 125 -2.05 -35.06 3.83
N ASP A 126 -0.85 -35.54 3.49
CA ASP A 126 0.40 -35.20 4.21
C ASP A 126 0.98 -33.84 3.74
N ASP A 127 1.81 -33.23 4.59
CA ASP A 127 2.44 -31.92 4.37
C ASP A 127 3.33 -31.94 3.12
N GLY A 128 2.85 -31.33 2.02
CA GLY A 128 3.53 -31.28 0.73
C GLY A 128 3.02 -32.26 -0.33
N GLU A 129 1.93 -32.99 -0.09
CA GLU A 129 1.32 -33.88 -1.10
C GLU A 129 0.59 -33.10 -2.21
N GLU A 130 0.71 -33.59 -3.45
CA GLU A 130 0.02 -33.08 -4.63
C GLU A 130 -1.17 -33.98 -4.95
N SER A 131 -2.38 -33.42 -5.07
CA SER A 131 -3.53 -34.17 -5.57
C SER A 131 -3.29 -34.60 -7.03
N ASN A 132 -3.49 -35.88 -7.34
CA ASN A 132 -3.35 -36.46 -8.70
C ASN A 132 -4.47 -36.05 -9.69
N GLU A 133 -5.24 -35.02 -9.36
CA GLU A 133 -6.33 -34.54 -10.20
C GLU A 133 -5.82 -33.72 -11.39
N LYS A 134 -6.43 -33.93 -12.57
CA LYS A 134 -6.10 -33.17 -13.78
C LYS A 134 -6.75 -31.78 -13.73
N GLY A 135 -5.98 -30.76 -13.35
CA GLY A 135 -6.40 -29.35 -13.34
C GLY A 135 -5.30 -28.39 -12.86
N GLU A 136 -5.56 -27.08 -12.87
CA GLU A 136 -4.72 -26.10 -12.16
C GLU A 136 -4.89 -26.33 -10.65
N SER A 137 -3.78 -26.56 -9.94
CA SER A 137 -3.76 -26.80 -8.50
C SER A 137 -3.04 -25.68 -7.76
N PHE A 138 -3.56 -25.30 -6.60
CA PHE A 138 -3.05 -24.20 -5.78
C PHE A 138 -2.62 -24.69 -4.41
N TRP A 139 -1.62 -24.05 -3.83
CA TRP A 139 -1.24 -24.27 -2.44
C TRP A 139 -2.24 -23.62 -1.48
N PHE A 140 -2.73 -24.41 -0.52
CA PHE A 140 -3.56 -24.00 0.60
C PHE A 140 -2.85 -24.28 1.92
N LEU A 141 -3.08 -23.42 2.91
CA LEU A 141 -2.71 -23.65 4.29
C LEU A 141 -3.91 -24.17 5.08
N GLY A 142 -3.74 -25.33 5.71
CA GLY A 142 -4.66 -25.94 6.65
C GLY A 142 -4.17 -25.81 8.08
N VAL A 143 -5.04 -25.44 9.03
CA VAL A 143 -4.75 -25.51 10.48
C VAL A 143 -5.89 -26.15 11.26
N GLY A 144 -5.57 -27.29 11.87
CA GLY A 144 -6.56 -28.24 12.38
C GLY A 144 -7.60 -28.57 11.31
N SER A 145 -8.83 -28.85 11.76
CA SER A 145 -10.00 -29.01 10.88
C SER A 145 -10.76 -27.69 10.64
N LYS A 146 -10.30 -26.57 11.21
CA LYS A 146 -11.07 -25.31 11.27
C LYS A 146 -10.65 -24.25 10.28
N VAL A 147 -9.42 -24.31 9.76
CA VAL A 147 -8.89 -23.28 8.85
C VAL A 147 -8.39 -23.94 7.58
N LYS A 148 -8.89 -23.46 6.44
CA LYS A 148 -8.35 -23.72 5.10
C LYS A 148 -8.30 -22.39 4.35
N ALA A 149 -7.12 -21.91 4.00
CA ALA A 149 -6.93 -20.64 3.30
C ALA A 149 -5.97 -20.81 2.11
N ARG A 150 -6.32 -20.26 0.95
CA ARG A 150 -5.41 -20.23 -0.21
C ARG A 150 -4.20 -19.38 0.12
N VAL A 151 -3.00 -19.86 -0.19
CA VAL A 151 -1.77 -19.07 -0.04
C VAL A 151 -1.78 -17.92 -1.05
N SER A 152 -2.16 -16.72 -0.60
CA SER A 152 -2.20 -15.49 -1.40
C SER A 152 -1.88 -14.25 -0.55
N SER A 153 -1.68 -13.11 -1.21
CA SER A 153 -1.56 -11.81 -0.55
C SER A 153 -2.82 -11.39 0.21
N ASP A 154 -3.99 -11.94 -0.15
CA ASP A 154 -5.27 -11.66 0.52
C ASP A 154 -5.29 -12.15 1.98
N MET A 155 -4.39 -13.05 2.36
CA MET A 155 -4.23 -13.49 3.75
C MET A 155 -3.67 -12.39 4.67
N GLN A 156 -3.10 -11.31 4.13
CA GLN A 156 -2.55 -10.16 4.87
C GLN A 156 -1.55 -10.54 5.98
N LEU A 157 -0.69 -11.53 5.71
CA LEU A 157 0.27 -12.11 6.64
C LEU A 157 1.20 -11.07 7.32
N LYS A 158 1.14 -10.95 8.66
CA LYS A 158 2.05 -10.13 9.47
C LYS A 158 2.89 -10.99 10.41
N MET A 159 4.21 -10.84 10.39
CA MET A 159 5.14 -11.74 11.09
C MET A 159 5.82 -11.08 12.30
N PHE A 160 5.97 -11.83 13.40
CA PHE A 160 6.63 -11.43 14.65
C PHE A 160 7.62 -12.53 15.07
N ALA A 161 8.82 -12.50 14.48
CA ALA A 161 9.84 -13.53 14.66
C ALA A 161 10.27 -13.74 16.13
N ASP A 162 10.37 -12.65 16.88
CA ASP A 162 10.72 -12.58 18.30
C ASP A 162 9.69 -13.29 19.19
N GLN A 163 8.41 -13.17 18.82
CA GLN A 163 7.30 -13.82 19.51
C GLN A 163 7.01 -15.23 18.97
N ARG A 164 7.73 -15.68 17.92
CA ARG A 164 7.37 -16.86 17.10
C ARG A 164 5.90 -16.84 16.67
N ARG A 165 5.36 -15.65 16.48
CA ARG A 165 3.96 -15.37 16.18
C ARG A 165 3.89 -14.86 14.75
N VAL A 166 2.82 -15.22 14.07
CA VAL A 166 2.48 -14.61 12.79
C VAL A 166 0.99 -14.36 12.91
N ASP A 167 0.61 -13.11 12.74
CA ASP A 167 -0.77 -12.69 12.66
C ASP A 167 -1.23 -12.84 11.23
N PHE A 168 -2.02 -13.87 11.06
CA PHE A 168 -2.89 -14.13 9.94
C PHE A 168 -3.92 -15.12 10.45
N VAL A 169 -4.81 -15.56 9.58
CA VAL A 169 -5.65 -16.69 9.95
C VAL A 169 -4.79 -17.98 9.98
N SER A 170 -4.37 -18.34 11.22
CA SER A 170 -3.63 -19.54 11.71
C SER A 170 -2.09 -19.41 11.82
N ASN A 171 -1.31 -20.35 12.45
CA ASN A 171 0.19 -20.35 12.42
C ASN A 171 0.94 -21.51 13.13
N GLY A 172 2.16 -21.93 12.68
CA GLY A 172 3.16 -22.84 13.34
C GLY A 172 4.63 -22.71 12.89
N ASP A 173 5.54 -23.68 13.19
CA ASP A 173 7.04 -23.64 13.05
C ASP A 173 7.58 -22.55 12.09
N TYR A 174 8.03 -21.45 12.70
CA TYR A 174 8.12 -20.14 12.10
C TYR A 174 9.03 -20.05 10.86
N ARG A 175 10.30 -20.45 10.95
CA ARG A 175 11.25 -20.22 9.84
C ARG A 175 10.89 -21.07 8.64
N ARG A 176 10.54 -22.34 8.87
CA ARG A 176 10.16 -23.27 7.81
C ARG A 176 8.81 -22.88 7.21
N PHE A 177 7.88 -22.41 8.03
CA PHE A 177 6.60 -21.86 7.59
C PHE A 177 6.80 -20.67 6.65
N VAL A 178 7.58 -19.65 7.05
CA VAL A 178 7.76 -18.42 6.26
C VAL A 178 8.40 -18.70 4.91
N THR A 179 9.47 -19.50 4.87
CA THR A 179 10.11 -19.88 3.60
C THR A 179 9.15 -20.61 2.67
N ARG A 180 8.43 -21.63 3.18
CA ARG A 180 7.45 -22.37 2.39
C ARG A 180 6.31 -21.48 1.90
N PHE A 181 5.79 -20.61 2.76
CA PHE A 181 4.74 -19.67 2.39
C PHE A 181 5.19 -18.76 1.25
N GLN A 182 6.41 -18.21 1.31
CA GLN A 182 6.95 -17.35 0.27
C GLN A 182 7.15 -18.08 -1.05
N ASP A 183 7.68 -19.31 -1.00
CA ASP A 183 7.86 -20.14 -2.20
C ASP A 183 6.49 -20.53 -2.80
N TYR A 184 5.53 -20.96 -1.99
CA TYR A 184 4.19 -21.30 -2.46
C TYR A 184 3.39 -20.09 -2.94
N LEU A 185 3.60 -18.91 -2.36
CA LEU A 185 3.07 -17.65 -2.87
C LEU A 185 3.64 -17.37 -4.26
N PHE A 186 4.96 -17.51 -4.45
CA PHE A 186 5.59 -17.37 -5.77
C PHE A 186 5.01 -18.36 -6.77
N GLU A 187 4.84 -19.63 -6.39
CA GLU A 187 4.25 -20.66 -7.25
C GLU A 187 2.80 -20.34 -7.64
N ASN A 188 1.97 -19.96 -6.67
CA ASN A 188 0.58 -19.60 -6.91
C ASN A 188 0.43 -18.34 -7.77
N VAL A 189 1.38 -17.40 -7.66
CA VAL A 189 1.37 -16.13 -8.40
C VAL A 189 1.86 -16.32 -9.84
N PHE A 190 2.99 -17.02 -10.03
CA PHE A 190 3.67 -17.10 -11.31
C PHE A 190 3.42 -18.41 -12.05
N MET A 191 2.73 -19.37 -11.43
CA MET A 191 2.45 -20.71 -11.96
C MET A 191 3.72 -21.49 -12.35
N ILE A 192 4.82 -21.24 -11.65
CA ILE A 192 6.12 -21.89 -11.88
C ILE A 192 6.71 -22.27 -10.52
N LYS A 193 7.23 -23.49 -10.39
CA LYS A 193 7.89 -23.98 -9.17
C LYS A 193 8.95 -23.00 -8.67
N ALA A 194 8.95 -22.71 -7.37
CA ALA A 194 9.91 -21.79 -6.79
C ALA A 194 11.32 -22.40 -6.82
N SER A 195 12.24 -21.71 -7.47
CA SER A 195 13.68 -21.98 -7.49
C SER A 195 14.41 -20.68 -7.78
N GLU A 196 15.70 -20.62 -7.48
CA GLU A 196 16.50 -19.43 -7.81
C GLU A 196 16.48 -19.12 -9.32
N GLU A 197 16.49 -20.16 -10.16
CA GLU A 197 16.39 -20.04 -11.61
C GLU A 197 15.03 -19.49 -12.07
N SER A 198 13.93 -19.97 -11.49
CA SER A 198 12.59 -19.49 -11.84
C SER A 198 12.35 -18.07 -11.34
N LYS A 199 12.79 -17.73 -10.12
CA LYS A 199 12.80 -16.37 -9.58
C LYS A 199 13.60 -15.43 -10.49
N MET A 200 14.78 -15.84 -10.94
CA MET A 200 15.60 -15.06 -11.88
C MET A 200 14.90 -14.85 -13.23
N LYS A 201 14.15 -15.84 -13.73
CA LYS A 201 13.39 -15.74 -14.98
C LYS A 201 12.21 -14.76 -14.87
N VAL A 202 11.55 -14.71 -13.71
CA VAL A 202 10.39 -13.84 -13.46
C VAL A 202 10.81 -12.39 -13.23
N TYR A 203 11.72 -12.16 -12.28
CA TYR A 203 12.14 -10.81 -11.91
C TYR A 203 13.16 -10.23 -12.89
N GLY A 204 13.97 -11.08 -13.51
CA GLY A 204 15.09 -10.67 -14.33
C GLY A 204 16.35 -10.38 -13.51
N LYS A 205 17.51 -10.43 -14.17
CA LYS A 205 18.83 -10.27 -13.54
C LYS A 205 18.99 -8.94 -12.80
N ASP A 206 18.36 -7.88 -13.30
CA ASP A 206 18.46 -6.53 -12.75
C ASP A 206 17.63 -6.37 -11.45
N PHE A 207 16.71 -7.28 -11.15
CA PHE A 207 15.77 -7.14 -10.02
C PHE A 207 15.88 -8.31 -9.03
N ILE A 208 17.01 -9.01 -8.99
CA ILE A 208 17.18 -10.15 -8.08
C ILE A 208 17.07 -9.75 -6.60
N GLY A 209 17.44 -8.51 -6.26
CA GLY A 209 17.23 -7.95 -4.92
C GLY A 209 15.75 -7.85 -4.52
N TRP A 210 14.80 -7.93 -5.45
CA TRP A 210 13.38 -7.99 -5.11
C TRP A 210 12.95 -9.41 -4.72
N ALA A 211 13.62 -10.43 -5.29
CA ALA A 211 13.42 -11.83 -4.93
C ALA A 211 14.13 -12.20 -3.62
N ASN A 212 15.27 -11.55 -3.34
CA ASN A 212 16.01 -11.66 -2.09
C ASN A 212 16.31 -10.27 -1.49
N PRO A 213 15.33 -9.64 -0.82
CA PRO A 213 15.45 -8.28 -0.27
C PRO A 213 16.55 -8.10 0.75
N GLU A 214 16.96 -9.17 1.45
CA GLU A 214 18.08 -9.13 2.41
C GLU A 214 19.43 -8.84 1.74
N ALA A 215 19.55 -9.10 0.43
CA ALA A 215 20.74 -8.82 -0.37
C ALA A 215 20.62 -7.54 -1.22
N ALA A 216 19.50 -6.80 -1.11
CA ALA A 216 19.28 -5.57 -1.86
C ALA A 216 20.08 -4.40 -1.30
N ASP A 217 20.34 -3.40 -2.14
CA ASP A 217 21.04 -2.18 -1.73
C ASP A 217 20.08 -1.23 -0.98
N ASP A 218 20.11 -1.27 0.35
CA ASP A 218 19.20 -0.48 1.20
C ASP A 218 19.70 0.95 1.47
N SER A 219 20.91 1.32 1.01
CA SER A 219 21.52 2.64 1.24
C SER A 219 20.67 3.80 0.71
N MET A 220 19.97 3.57 -0.41
CA MET A 220 19.09 4.55 -1.05
C MET A 220 17.83 4.87 -0.23
N TRP A 221 17.52 4.10 0.81
CA TRP A 221 16.46 4.42 1.76
C TRP A 221 16.96 5.25 2.95
N GLU A 222 18.25 5.19 3.25
CA GLU A 222 18.88 5.87 4.39
C GLU A 222 19.29 7.31 4.04
N ASP A 223 19.59 7.60 2.77
CA ASP A 223 20.03 8.92 2.28
C ASP A 223 18.90 9.85 1.80
N ALA A 224 17.63 9.54 2.11
CA ALA A 224 16.48 10.38 1.78
C ALA A 224 16.29 11.51 2.83
N GLU A 225 17.33 12.36 2.92
CA GLU A 225 17.55 13.48 3.84
C GLU A 225 17.86 13.07 5.29
N GLY A 226 18.97 13.63 5.79
CA GLY A 226 19.56 13.31 7.10
C GLY A 226 18.64 13.64 8.27
N PRO A 227 18.97 13.17 9.48
CA PRO A 227 18.15 13.41 10.66
C PRO A 227 17.91 14.92 10.80
N PRO A 228 16.67 15.38 11.02
CA PRO A 228 16.45 16.76 11.43
C PRO A 228 17.34 17.05 12.64
N GLU A 229 17.92 18.25 12.67
CA GLU A 229 18.46 18.83 13.91
C GLU A 229 17.44 18.58 15.02
N GLU A 230 17.90 18.22 16.22
CA GLU A 230 17.11 17.85 17.40
C GLU A 230 15.93 18.80 17.67
N GLU A 231 14.85 18.70 16.89
CA GLU A 231 13.52 19.08 17.32
C GLU A 231 13.17 18.01 18.33
N GLU A 232 13.06 18.42 19.59
CA GLU A 232 12.69 17.57 20.72
C GLU A 232 11.66 16.53 20.26
N GLU A 233 11.88 15.25 20.57
CA GLU A 233 10.85 14.21 20.44
C GLU A 233 9.66 14.61 21.33
N VAL A 234 8.84 15.53 20.85
CA VAL A 234 7.51 15.79 21.37
C VAL A 234 6.78 14.53 21.02
N ASP A 235 6.63 13.66 22.03
CA ASP A 235 5.85 12.42 22.06
C ASP A 235 4.66 12.56 21.08
N GLU A 236 4.83 12.17 19.80
CA GLU A 236 3.83 12.28 18.73
C GLU A 236 2.75 11.19 18.90
N LYS A 237 2.41 10.88 20.14
CA LYS A 237 1.23 10.12 20.48
C LYS A 237 0.04 11.03 20.21
N ASP A 238 -0.69 10.70 19.15
CA ASP A 238 -1.96 11.29 18.74
C ASP A 238 -1.92 12.76 18.26
N ARG A 239 -1.33 13.01 17.07
CA ARG A 239 -1.97 13.99 16.18
C ARG A 239 -3.31 13.39 15.72
N ASP A 240 -4.36 13.61 16.51
CA ASP A 240 -5.72 13.13 16.25
C ASP A 240 -6.25 13.73 14.94
N LEU A 241 -6.85 12.90 14.08
CA LEU A 241 -7.46 13.35 12.84
C LEU A 241 -8.72 14.13 13.20
N THR A 242 -8.72 15.43 12.92
CA THR A 242 -9.83 16.31 13.28
C THR A 242 -10.66 16.59 12.03
N GLU A 243 -11.89 16.09 12.01
CA GLU A 243 -12.87 16.52 11.01
C GLU A 243 -13.26 17.98 11.29
N GLU A 244 -12.84 18.89 10.40
CA GLU A 244 -13.14 20.31 10.51
C GLU A 244 -14.61 20.56 10.15
N PHE A 245 -15.10 19.88 9.12
CA PHE A 245 -16.50 19.92 8.71
C PHE A 245 -16.86 18.79 7.74
N GLU A 246 -18.15 18.54 7.63
CA GLU A 246 -18.78 17.59 6.72
C GLU A 246 -20.01 18.25 6.08
N GLU A 247 -20.14 18.11 4.76
CA GLU A 247 -21.23 18.66 3.97
C GLU A 247 -21.91 17.57 3.16
N VAL A 248 -23.23 17.68 2.99
CA VAL A 248 -23.99 16.79 2.12
C VAL A 248 -23.67 17.13 0.66
N ALA A 249 -23.22 16.14 -0.10
CA ALA A 249 -23.07 16.25 -1.53
C ALA A 249 -24.44 16.19 -2.20
N ASN A 250 -24.70 17.10 -3.14
CA ASN A 250 -25.97 17.15 -3.88
C ASN A 250 -26.06 16.06 -4.96
N GLY A 251 -26.14 14.79 -4.56
CA GLY A 251 -26.21 13.61 -5.43
C GLY A 251 -25.00 12.68 -5.30
N GLY A 252 -25.12 11.46 -5.84
CA GLY A 252 -24.12 10.39 -5.73
C GLY A 252 -22.77 10.78 -6.34
N VAL A 253 -21.80 11.16 -5.49
CA VAL A 253 -20.44 11.52 -5.94
C VAL A 253 -19.79 10.34 -6.65
N GLN A 254 -19.20 10.60 -7.82
CA GLN A 254 -18.49 9.61 -8.64
C GLN A 254 -16.98 9.88 -8.72
N SER A 255 -16.55 11.14 -8.66
CA SER A 255 -15.12 11.50 -8.65
C SER A 255 -14.87 12.87 -8.02
N LEU A 256 -13.67 13.05 -7.46
CA LEU A 256 -13.19 14.30 -6.90
C LEU A 256 -12.07 14.90 -7.77
N ALA A 257 -12.22 16.17 -8.16
CA ALA A 257 -11.15 16.93 -8.84
C ALA A 257 -10.73 18.11 -7.97
N LEU A 258 -9.61 17.94 -7.25
CA LEU A 258 -9.06 19.01 -6.42
C LEU A 258 -8.33 20.06 -7.27
N GLY A 259 -8.66 21.33 -7.05
CA GLY A 259 -7.88 22.44 -7.58
C GLY A 259 -6.77 22.87 -6.62
N ALA A 260 -5.69 23.35 -7.19
CA ALA A 260 -4.63 24.08 -6.52
C ALA A 260 -4.89 25.60 -6.56
N LEU A 261 -5.94 26.12 -7.20
CA LEU A 261 -6.38 27.51 -7.09
C LEU A 261 -7.64 27.62 -6.21
N GLU A 262 -8.61 28.45 -6.57
CA GLU A 262 -9.72 28.81 -5.69
C GLU A 262 -10.76 27.71 -5.48
N ASN A 263 -10.85 26.73 -6.38
CA ASN A 263 -11.99 25.82 -6.44
C ASN A 263 -11.56 24.35 -6.54
N SER A 264 -12.35 23.49 -5.93
CA SER A 264 -12.34 22.04 -6.16
C SER A 264 -13.74 21.60 -6.62
N PHE A 265 -13.82 20.41 -7.19
CA PHE A 265 -15.03 19.98 -7.88
C PHE A 265 -15.42 18.55 -7.52
N LEU A 266 -16.71 18.33 -7.28
CA LEU A 266 -17.29 16.99 -7.19
C LEU A 266 -18.09 16.72 -8.46
N VAL A 267 -17.82 15.59 -9.09
CA VAL A 267 -18.59 15.13 -10.24
C VAL A 267 -19.57 14.06 -9.78
N ASN A 268 -20.83 14.20 -10.18
CA ASN A 268 -21.90 13.25 -9.90
C ASN A 268 -22.77 13.03 -11.14
N ASP A 269 -23.81 12.21 -11.02
CA ASP A 269 -24.68 11.85 -12.16
C ASP A 269 -25.43 13.04 -12.77
N SER A 270 -25.60 14.12 -12.02
CA SER A 270 -26.33 15.32 -12.46
C SER A 270 -25.43 16.40 -13.06
N GLY A 271 -24.13 16.40 -12.74
CA GLY A 271 -23.23 17.48 -13.11
C GLY A 271 -21.99 17.60 -12.25
N VAL A 272 -21.41 18.80 -12.28
CA VAL A 272 -20.21 19.20 -11.55
C VAL A 272 -20.57 20.23 -10.50
N GLN A 273 -20.34 19.91 -9.22
CA GLN A 273 -20.51 20.83 -8.10
C GLN A 273 -19.21 21.54 -7.79
N VAL A 274 -19.30 22.83 -7.45
CA VAL A 274 -18.14 23.67 -7.17
C VAL A 274 -18.01 23.89 -5.66
N TYR A 275 -16.82 23.61 -5.15
CA TYR A 275 -16.40 23.85 -3.78
C TYR A 275 -15.28 24.88 -3.77
N ARG A 276 -15.27 25.77 -2.79
CA ARG A 276 -14.21 26.75 -2.56
C ARG A 276 -13.10 26.11 -1.72
N ASN A 277 -11.87 26.25 -2.14
CA ASN A 277 -10.71 25.86 -1.34
C ASN A 277 -10.44 26.89 -0.24
N MET A 278 -10.23 26.39 0.98
CA MET A 278 -9.86 27.16 2.17
C MET A 278 -8.78 26.41 2.95
N ASP A 279 -8.09 27.07 3.87
CA ASP A 279 -6.98 26.48 4.64
C ASP A 279 -7.41 25.31 5.55
N ARG A 280 -8.72 25.14 5.77
CA ARG A 280 -9.31 24.06 6.57
C ARG A 280 -10.07 23.02 5.76
N GLY A 281 -10.07 23.13 4.43
CA GLY A 281 -10.83 22.22 3.59
C GLY A 281 -11.49 22.86 2.39
N ILE A 282 -12.47 22.15 1.82
CA ILE A 282 -13.28 22.63 0.70
C ILE A 282 -14.75 22.89 1.11
N HIS A 283 -15.31 24.06 0.84
CA HIS A 283 -16.69 24.42 1.23
C HIS A 283 -17.60 24.62 0.02
N GLY A 284 -18.82 24.08 0.02
CA GLY A 284 -19.74 24.18 -1.11
C GLY A 284 -20.09 25.63 -1.47
N LYS A 285 -19.94 26.01 -2.75
CA LYS A 285 -20.36 27.35 -3.24
C LYS A 285 -21.86 27.45 -3.54
N GLY A 286 -22.59 26.33 -3.48
CA GLY A 286 -23.98 26.25 -3.96
C GLY A 286 -24.11 26.36 -5.49
N VAL A 287 -23.00 26.26 -6.23
CA VAL A 287 -22.96 26.31 -7.70
C VAL A 287 -22.84 24.89 -8.23
N CYS A 288 -23.70 24.55 -9.19
CA CYS A 288 -23.67 23.27 -9.88
C CYS A 288 -23.85 23.50 -11.39
N VAL A 289 -22.90 23.00 -12.16
CA VAL A 289 -22.99 22.91 -13.61
C VAL A 289 -23.66 21.59 -13.95
N ARG A 290 -24.87 21.63 -14.51
CA ARG A 290 -25.56 20.41 -14.94
C ARG A 290 -25.00 19.95 -16.28
N PHE A 291 -24.90 18.63 -16.47
CA PHE A 291 -24.74 18.12 -17.82
C PHE A 291 -25.99 18.50 -18.62
N ASP A 292 -25.82 18.97 -19.85
CA ASP A 292 -26.96 19.37 -20.68
C ASP A 292 -27.97 18.22 -20.72
N GLY A 293 -29.14 18.47 -20.13
CA GLY A 293 -30.24 17.54 -20.12
C GLY A 293 -30.71 17.36 -21.55
N GLY A 294 -30.18 16.33 -22.22
CA GLY A 294 -30.81 15.79 -23.40
C GLY A 294 -32.29 15.59 -23.11
N ARG A 295 -33.14 15.82 -24.13
CA ARG A 295 -34.61 15.71 -24.04
C ARG A 295 -35.04 14.60 -23.07
N PRO A 296 -36.06 14.82 -22.22
CA PRO A 296 -36.55 13.79 -21.31
C PRO A 296 -36.84 12.52 -22.12
N GLY A 297 -36.07 11.45 -21.88
CA GLY A 297 -36.07 10.22 -22.67
C GLY A 297 -34.74 9.83 -23.34
N SER A 298 -33.73 10.71 -23.40
CA SER A 298 -32.39 10.38 -23.91
C SER A 298 -31.48 9.87 -22.78
N SER A 299 -31.61 8.59 -22.42
CA SER A 299 -30.80 7.88 -21.40
C SER A 299 -29.36 7.59 -21.86
N SER A 300 -28.69 8.58 -22.44
CA SER A 300 -27.53 8.39 -23.31
C SER A 300 -26.18 8.83 -22.71
N GLN A 301 -26.15 9.55 -21.60
CA GLN A 301 -24.89 10.03 -21.03
C GLN A 301 -24.54 9.22 -19.79
N THR A 302 -23.41 8.51 -19.85
CA THR A 302 -22.77 7.90 -18.68
C THR A 302 -22.09 8.99 -17.88
N THR A 303 -22.15 8.91 -16.55
CA THR A 303 -21.52 9.89 -15.67
C THR A 303 -20.01 9.90 -15.88
N PRO A 304 -19.36 11.07 -16.05
CA PRO A 304 -17.92 11.14 -16.11
C PRO A 304 -17.28 10.56 -14.85
N ASN A 305 -16.26 9.72 -15.02
CA ASN A 305 -15.51 9.11 -13.92
C ASN A 305 -14.07 9.63 -13.83
N LYS A 306 -13.68 10.54 -14.73
CA LYS A 306 -12.41 11.25 -14.71
C LYS A 306 -12.64 12.71 -15.09
N ALA A 307 -12.13 13.60 -14.26
CA ALA A 307 -12.11 15.04 -14.48
C ALA A 307 -10.65 15.52 -14.41
N LEU A 308 -10.20 16.24 -15.44
CA LEU A 308 -8.85 16.78 -15.53
C LEU A 308 -8.91 18.31 -15.65
N LEU A 309 -8.36 19.02 -14.66
CA LEU A 309 -8.28 20.48 -14.65
C LEU A 309 -7.09 20.97 -15.47
N MET A 310 -7.31 22.02 -16.25
CA MET A 310 -6.32 22.61 -17.17
C MET A 310 -6.49 24.12 -17.28
N ARG A 311 -5.49 24.80 -17.86
CA ARG A 311 -5.50 26.24 -18.18
C ARG A 311 -5.76 27.11 -16.97
N ALA A 312 -4.88 27.00 -15.97
CA ALA A 312 -5.07 27.66 -14.67
C ALA A 312 -6.48 27.40 -14.09
N GLU A 313 -6.94 26.15 -14.21
CA GLU A 313 -8.23 25.67 -13.68
C GLU A 313 -9.47 26.42 -14.20
N THR A 314 -9.37 27.01 -15.40
CA THR A 314 -10.52 27.61 -16.11
C THR A 314 -11.27 26.57 -16.95
N ASN A 315 -10.62 25.46 -17.28
CA ASN A 315 -11.17 24.38 -18.09
C ASN A 315 -11.11 23.04 -17.36
N MET A 316 -12.11 22.20 -17.59
CA MET A 316 -12.17 20.83 -17.12
C MET A 316 -12.46 19.89 -18.28
N MET A 317 -11.60 18.89 -18.46
CA MET A 317 -11.85 17.78 -19.38
C MET A 317 -12.60 16.68 -18.63
N LEU A 318 -13.78 16.30 -19.13
CA LEU A 318 -14.67 15.31 -18.58
C LEU A 318 -14.68 14.07 -19.47
N MET A 319 -14.21 12.96 -18.92
CA MET A 319 -14.14 11.69 -19.62
C MET A 319 -15.15 10.72 -19.02
N SER A 320 -16.00 10.14 -19.86
CA SER A 320 -17.08 9.24 -19.44
C SER A 320 -16.81 7.82 -19.94
N PRO A 321 -17.05 6.79 -19.10
CA PRO A 321 -16.87 5.41 -19.52
C PRO A 321 -17.88 5.05 -20.60
N ALA A 322 -17.53 4.12 -21.49
CA ALA A 322 -18.44 3.70 -22.56
C ALA A 322 -19.65 2.91 -22.00
N LYS A 323 -20.82 3.07 -22.63
CA LYS A 323 -22.12 2.46 -22.23
C LYS A 323 -22.12 0.94 -22.04
N GLN A 324 -21.11 0.22 -22.53
CA GLN A 324 -21.04 -1.25 -22.52
C GLN A 324 -20.08 -1.81 -21.44
N GLY A 325 -19.72 -1.03 -20.42
CA GLY A 325 -18.80 -1.48 -19.36
C GLY A 325 -17.35 -1.63 -19.82
N LYS A 326 -17.01 -1.10 -21.01
CA LYS A 326 -15.62 -0.97 -21.46
C LYS A 326 -15.03 0.30 -20.84
N PRO A 327 -13.84 0.24 -20.22
CA PRO A 327 -13.26 1.39 -19.53
C PRO A 327 -12.78 2.47 -20.51
N ASN A 328 -12.60 2.13 -21.79
CA ASN A 328 -12.06 3.03 -22.80
C ASN A 328 -13.18 3.87 -23.45
N THR A 329 -12.93 5.16 -23.63
CA THR A 329 -13.79 6.14 -24.32
C THR A 329 -13.16 6.58 -25.64
N SER A 330 -13.95 7.04 -26.60
CA SER A 330 -13.46 7.63 -27.85
C SER A 330 -13.42 9.15 -27.88
N GLY A 331 -13.72 9.81 -26.75
CA GLY A 331 -13.68 11.27 -26.68
C GLY A 331 -13.72 11.83 -25.27
N VAL A 332 -13.63 13.16 -25.20
CA VAL A 332 -13.61 13.93 -23.95
C VAL A 332 -14.39 15.24 -24.11
N LYS A 333 -15.17 15.62 -23.11
CA LYS A 333 -15.92 16.87 -23.11
C LYS A 333 -15.13 17.96 -22.42
N GLN A 334 -15.07 19.14 -23.01
CA GLN A 334 -14.47 20.33 -22.40
C GLN A 334 -15.56 21.18 -21.76
N LEU A 335 -15.53 21.23 -20.43
CA LEU A 335 -16.31 22.16 -19.62
C LEU A 335 -15.48 23.43 -19.39
N ASP A 336 -16.02 24.56 -19.82
CA ASP A 336 -15.53 25.87 -19.40
C ASP A 336 -16.12 26.20 -18.03
N ILE A 337 -15.26 26.32 -17.02
CA ILE A 337 -15.67 26.44 -15.61
C ILE A 337 -16.30 27.80 -15.34
N GLU A 338 -15.81 28.86 -15.98
CA GLU A 338 -16.30 30.23 -15.79
C GLU A 338 -17.73 30.40 -16.32
N SER A 339 -18.01 29.91 -17.52
CA SER A 339 -19.36 29.96 -18.12
C SER A 339 -20.27 28.83 -17.64
N GLY A 340 -19.70 27.75 -17.09
CA GLY A 340 -20.42 26.56 -16.65
C GLY A 340 -21.07 25.79 -17.81
N LYS A 341 -20.44 25.79 -18.98
CA LYS A 341 -20.98 25.14 -20.19
C LYS A 341 -20.00 24.18 -20.82
N ILE A 342 -20.53 23.10 -21.40
CA ILE A 342 -19.74 22.27 -22.31
C ILE A 342 -19.52 23.08 -23.59
N VAL A 343 -18.29 23.52 -23.82
CA VAL A 343 -17.94 24.34 -24.99
C VAL A 343 -17.51 23.50 -26.18
N THR A 344 -16.99 22.29 -25.93
CA THR A 344 -16.49 21.39 -26.97
C THR A 344 -16.66 19.93 -26.58
N GLU A 345 -17.00 19.07 -27.52
CA GLU A 345 -16.89 17.61 -27.39
C GLU A 345 -15.82 17.10 -28.36
N TRP A 346 -14.67 16.70 -27.82
CA TRP A 346 -13.52 16.26 -28.59
C TRP A 346 -13.59 14.76 -28.90
N GLN A 347 -13.28 14.38 -30.13
CA GLN A 347 -13.07 12.99 -30.52
C GLN A 347 -11.58 12.66 -30.58
N PHE A 348 -11.19 11.50 -30.07
CA PHE A 348 -9.85 10.98 -30.21
C PHE A 348 -9.74 10.29 -31.58
N GLU A 349 -8.90 10.84 -32.46
CA GLU A 349 -8.68 10.27 -33.78
C GLU A 349 -7.20 10.33 -34.14
N LYS A 350 -6.79 9.45 -35.04
CA LYS A 350 -5.51 9.59 -35.73
C LYS A 350 -5.62 9.04 -37.13
N ASP A 351 -5.13 9.81 -38.11
CA ASP A 351 -5.08 9.41 -39.51
C ASP A 351 -6.46 8.92 -40.05
N GLY A 352 -7.57 9.57 -39.66
CA GLY A 352 -8.92 9.17 -40.09
C GLY A 352 -9.52 7.99 -39.31
N THR A 353 -8.85 7.51 -38.26
CA THR A 353 -9.27 6.35 -37.47
C THR A 353 -9.59 6.75 -36.04
N GLU A 354 -10.81 6.44 -35.58
CA GLU A 354 -11.23 6.62 -34.19
C GLU A 354 -10.31 5.83 -33.23
N ILE A 355 -9.87 6.52 -32.19
CA ILE A 355 -8.99 5.99 -31.15
C ILE A 355 -9.74 5.98 -29.83
N THR A 356 -9.44 4.99 -28.99
CA THR A 356 -9.92 4.96 -27.61
C THR A 356 -8.84 5.31 -26.61
N MET A 357 -9.24 5.90 -25.49
CA MET A 357 -8.43 6.20 -24.32
C MET A 357 -9.08 5.63 -23.06
N ARG A 358 -8.27 5.05 -22.18
CA ARG A 358 -8.68 4.56 -20.87
C ARG A 358 -8.47 5.60 -19.77
N ASP A 359 -7.40 6.37 -19.87
CA ASP A 359 -7.08 7.39 -18.87
C ASP A 359 -6.42 8.61 -19.53
N ILE A 360 -6.56 9.75 -18.88
CA ILE A 360 -5.95 11.02 -19.25
C ILE A 360 -5.30 11.67 -18.03
N THR A 361 -4.20 12.40 -18.24
CA THR A 361 -3.55 13.18 -17.19
C THR A 361 -2.81 14.37 -17.76
N ASN A 362 -2.40 15.29 -16.90
CA ASN A 362 -1.62 16.46 -17.28
C ASN A 362 -0.20 16.07 -17.73
N ASP A 363 0.39 16.87 -18.62
CA ASP A 363 1.75 16.64 -19.13
C ASP A 363 2.81 16.61 -18.01
N THR A 364 2.62 17.44 -17.00
CA THR A 364 3.41 17.45 -15.76
C THR A 364 2.49 17.53 -14.54
N LYS A 365 3.01 17.21 -13.36
CA LYS A 365 2.28 17.36 -12.09
C LYS A 365 1.85 18.81 -11.80
N GLY A 366 2.49 19.81 -12.43
CA GLY A 366 2.18 21.24 -12.30
C GLY A 366 1.38 21.86 -13.46
N SER A 367 1.20 21.16 -14.59
CA SER A 367 0.58 21.72 -15.82
C SER A 367 -0.86 22.21 -15.63
N GLN A 368 -1.57 21.73 -14.60
CA GLN A 368 -2.89 22.24 -14.22
C GLN A 368 -2.91 23.76 -14.03
N LEU A 369 -1.82 24.32 -13.50
CA LEU A 369 -1.67 25.73 -13.14
C LEU A 369 -1.24 26.61 -14.32
N ASP A 370 -0.78 26.03 -15.43
CA ASP A 370 -0.30 26.79 -16.58
C ASP A 370 -1.50 27.27 -17.43
N PRO A 371 -1.74 28.59 -17.56
CA PRO A 371 -2.84 29.13 -18.37
C PRO A 371 -2.67 28.89 -19.87
N SER A 372 -1.44 28.64 -20.33
CA SER A 372 -1.11 28.38 -21.74
C SER A 372 -1.19 26.91 -22.13
N GLU A 373 -1.44 26.03 -21.15
CA GLU A 373 -1.52 24.59 -21.37
C GLU A 373 -2.58 24.26 -22.41
N SER A 374 -2.20 23.39 -23.36
CA SER A 374 -3.06 22.99 -24.47
C SER A 374 -2.87 21.54 -24.86
N THR A 375 -2.00 20.84 -24.14
CA THR A 375 -1.75 19.42 -24.34
C THR A 375 -2.03 18.64 -23.06
N PHE A 376 -2.35 17.37 -23.23
CA PHE A 376 -2.51 16.44 -22.12
C PHE A 376 -2.14 15.03 -22.58
N LEU A 377 -1.78 14.17 -21.63
CA LEU A 377 -1.40 12.80 -21.92
C LEU A 377 -2.62 11.89 -21.97
N GLY A 378 -2.57 10.91 -22.88
CA GLY A 378 -3.56 9.85 -23.02
C GLY A 378 -2.93 8.47 -22.92
N LEU A 379 -3.62 7.57 -22.23
CA LEU A 379 -3.24 6.17 -22.06
C LEU A 379 -4.35 5.25 -22.57
N ASP A 380 -3.97 4.24 -23.35
CA ASP A 380 -4.80 3.08 -23.69
C ASP A 380 -4.04 1.78 -23.37
N ASP A 381 -4.67 0.60 -23.53
CA ASP A 381 -4.07 -0.71 -23.20
C ASP A 381 -2.67 -0.93 -23.77
N ASN A 382 -2.44 -0.39 -24.97
CA ASN A 382 -1.17 -0.49 -25.68
C ASN A 382 -0.75 0.82 -26.34
N ARG A 383 -1.15 1.96 -25.77
CA ARG A 383 -0.90 3.28 -26.35
C ARG A 383 -0.53 4.26 -25.25
N LEU A 384 0.47 5.08 -25.52
CA LEU A 384 0.82 6.25 -24.72
C LEU A 384 1.06 7.42 -25.67
N CYS A 385 0.40 8.55 -25.43
CA CYS A 385 0.48 9.70 -26.31
C CYS A 385 0.19 11.02 -25.61
N GLN A 386 0.43 12.11 -26.34
CA GLN A 386 0.11 13.47 -25.96
C GLN A 386 -0.87 14.04 -26.98
N TRP A 387 -2.07 14.38 -26.53
CA TRP A 387 -3.10 15.06 -27.31
C TRP A 387 -2.86 16.57 -27.31
N ASP A 388 -3.18 17.23 -28.42
CA ASP A 388 -3.10 18.69 -28.55
C ASP A 388 -4.48 19.25 -28.92
N MET A 389 -4.92 20.22 -28.11
CA MET A 389 -6.22 20.87 -28.27
C MET A 389 -6.18 22.04 -29.26
N ARG A 390 -5.02 22.39 -29.80
CA ARG A 390 -4.89 23.45 -30.81
C ARG A 390 -5.23 22.86 -32.17
N ASP A 391 -6.26 23.42 -32.80
CA ASP A 391 -6.56 23.09 -34.18
C ASP A 391 -5.45 23.61 -35.11
N LYS A 392 -4.78 22.70 -35.82
CA LYS A 392 -3.74 23.03 -36.81
C LYS A 392 -4.30 23.86 -37.98
N ARG A 393 -5.61 23.85 -38.21
CA ARG A 393 -6.30 24.58 -39.30
C ARG A 393 -6.80 25.96 -38.88
N GLY A 394 -6.72 26.30 -37.59
CA GLY A 394 -7.00 27.65 -37.08
C GLY A 394 -8.45 28.13 -37.19
N ILE A 395 -9.42 27.25 -37.50
CA ILE A 395 -10.84 27.65 -37.68
C ILE A 395 -11.76 26.61 -37.03
N VAL A 396 -12.14 26.86 -35.77
CA VAL A 396 -13.10 26.03 -35.00
C VAL A 396 -14.56 26.51 -35.21
N GLN A 397 -14.93 26.95 -36.43
CA GLN A 397 -16.25 27.54 -36.65
C GLN A 397 -17.27 26.70 -37.43
N ASN A 398 -16.97 25.46 -37.86
CA ASN A 398 -17.95 24.67 -38.63
C ASN A 398 -17.81 23.14 -38.52
N ILE A 399 -17.42 22.60 -37.36
CA ILE A 399 -17.42 21.14 -37.14
C ILE A 399 -18.13 20.84 -35.81
N ASP A 400 -19.21 20.06 -35.85
CA ASP A 400 -20.03 19.69 -34.68
C ASP A 400 -19.26 18.84 -33.64
N SER A 401 -18.10 18.29 -33.99
CA SER A 401 -17.21 17.54 -33.08
C SER A 401 -15.75 17.62 -33.58
N PRO A 402 -14.92 18.53 -33.04
CA PRO A 402 -13.54 18.66 -33.47
C PRO A 402 -12.70 17.45 -33.03
N VAL A 403 -11.69 17.15 -33.84
CA VAL A 403 -10.80 16.01 -33.68
C VAL A 403 -9.54 16.43 -32.93
N LEU A 404 -9.18 15.70 -31.88
CA LEU A 404 -7.85 15.80 -31.27
C LEU A 404 -6.87 14.99 -32.10
N GLU A 405 -5.78 15.62 -32.52
CA GLU A 405 -4.61 14.93 -33.05
C GLU A 405 -3.54 14.84 -31.97
N TRP A 406 -2.82 13.72 -31.91
CA TRP A 406 -1.68 13.61 -31.01
C TRP A 406 -0.44 14.29 -31.60
N THR A 407 0.42 14.89 -30.78
CA THR A 407 1.69 15.49 -31.24
C THR A 407 2.84 14.48 -31.12
N GLN A 408 2.77 13.66 -30.08
CA GLN A 408 3.77 12.67 -29.72
C GLN A 408 3.07 11.42 -29.20
N GLY A 409 3.69 10.26 -29.38
CA GLY A 409 3.14 9.02 -28.85
C GLY A 409 3.64 7.78 -29.56
N HIS A 410 3.22 6.64 -29.02
CA HIS A 410 3.53 5.34 -29.58
C HIS A 410 2.39 4.35 -29.39
N GLN A 411 2.12 3.58 -30.44
CA GLN A 411 1.27 2.41 -30.40
C GLN A 411 2.16 1.17 -30.30
N PHE A 412 2.05 0.44 -29.20
CA PHE A 412 2.78 -0.80 -28.99
C PHE A 412 2.07 -1.96 -29.70
N SER A 413 2.85 -2.95 -30.16
CA SER A 413 2.39 -4.08 -30.98
C SER A 413 1.47 -5.08 -30.27
N ARG A 414 1.18 -4.85 -28.98
CA ARG A 414 0.35 -5.60 -27.99
C ARG A 414 1.19 -6.14 -26.83
N GLY A 415 0.54 -6.38 -25.68
CA GLY A 415 1.13 -7.04 -24.51
C GLY A 415 1.71 -6.11 -23.46
N THR A 416 1.54 -4.79 -23.60
CA THR A 416 1.91 -3.84 -22.54
C THR A 416 0.90 -3.82 -21.41
N ASN A 417 -0.38 -4.06 -21.72
CA ASN A 417 -1.50 -4.12 -20.77
C ASN A 417 -1.55 -2.92 -19.82
N PHE A 418 -1.33 -1.71 -20.34
CA PHE A 418 -1.32 -0.50 -19.54
C PHE A 418 -2.68 -0.28 -18.89
N GLN A 419 -2.64 0.15 -17.63
CA GLN A 419 -3.82 0.28 -16.79
C GLN A 419 -3.98 1.70 -16.25
N CYS A 420 -2.89 2.30 -15.77
CA CYS A 420 -2.87 3.61 -15.13
C CYS A 420 -1.52 4.30 -15.34
N PHE A 421 -1.48 5.62 -15.19
CA PHE A 421 -0.27 6.41 -15.38
C PHE A 421 -0.32 7.75 -14.64
N ALA A 422 0.87 8.32 -14.38
CA ALA A 422 1.05 9.64 -13.80
C ALA A 422 2.31 10.31 -14.37
N SER A 423 2.40 11.62 -14.21
CA SER A 423 3.54 12.44 -14.66
C SER A 423 4.24 13.11 -13.47
N THR A 424 5.55 13.22 -13.56
CA THR A 424 6.40 13.95 -12.60
C THR A 424 6.32 15.46 -12.85
N GLY A 425 6.93 16.26 -11.98
CA GLY A 425 7.07 17.71 -12.19
C GLY A 425 7.88 18.07 -13.44
N ASP A 426 8.80 17.21 -13.88
CA ASP A 426 9.62 17.43 -15.07
C ASP A 426 9.02 16.88 -16.38
N GLY A 427 7.85 16.21 -16.31
CA GLY A 427 7.16 15.61 -17.46
C GLY A 427 7.60 14.19 -17.82
N SER A 428 8.36 13.52 -16.96
CA SER A 428 8.59 12.08 -17.07
C SER A 428 7.33 11.30 -16.68
N ILE A 429 7.14 10.11 -17.23
CA ILE A 429 5.86 9.39 -17.15
C ILE A 429 6.07 8.01 -16.53
N VAL A 430 5.30 7.70 -15.50
CA VAL A 430 5.20 6.36 -14.93
C VAL A 430 3.93 5.68 -15.43
N VAL A 431 4.02 4.43 -15.84
CA VAL A 431 2.87 3.64 -16.31
C VAL A 431 2.81 2.30 -15.57
N GLY A 432 1.70 2.05 -14.89
CA GLY A 432 1.36 0.76 -14.29
C GLY A 432 0.56 -0.12 -15.26
N SER A 433 0.79 -1.42 -15.24
CA SER A 433 0.07 -2.38 -16.08
C SER A 433 -0.67 -3.45 -15.28
N ARG A 434 -1.65 -4.08 -15.95
CA ARG A 434 -2.50 -5.14 -15.39
C ARG A 434 -1.71 -6.40 -14.99
N ASP A 435 -0.53 -6.62 -15.57
CA ASP A 435 0.39 -7.70 -15.20
C ASP A 435 1.30 -7.32 -14.00
N GLY A 436 1.04 -6.19 -13.35
CA GLY A 436 1.75 -5.74 -12.15
C GLY A 436 3.04 -4.96 -12.44
N LYS A 437 3.47 -4.84 -13.70
CA LYS A 437 4.72 -4.13 -14.04
C LYS A 437 4.53 -2.61 -13.95
N ILE A 438 5.63 -1.92 -13.68
CA ILE A 438 5.69 -0.45 -13.68
C ILE A 438 6.81 -0.02 -14.63
N ARG A 439 6.48 0.82 -15.61
CA ARG A 439 7.41 1.28 -16.66
C ARG A 439 7.64 2.78 -16.58
N LEU A 440 8.90 3.19 -16.68
CA LEU A 440 9.33 4.58 -16.58
C LEU A 440 9.73 5.11 -17.95
N TYR A 441 9.06 6.15 -18.41
CA TYR A 441 9.36 6.82 -19.67
C TYR A 441 9.92 8.22 -19.38
N SER A 442 10.95 8.61 -20.13
CA SER A 442 11.49 9.97 -20.05
C SER A 442 10.57 10.94 -20.77
N LYS A 443 10.55 12.20 -20.35
CA LYS A 443 9.81 13.28 -21.03
C LYS A 443 10.07 13.42 -22.53
N THR A 444 11.25 13.01 -23.01
CA THR A 444 11.64 13.12 -24.42
C THR A 444 11.21 11.93 -25.29
N SER A 445 10.71 10.84 -24.71
CA SER A 445 10.34 9.65 -25.49
C SER A 445 9.35 8.73 -24.78
N MET A 446 8.20 8.54 -25.41
CA MET A 446 7.15 7.58 -25.02
C MET A 446 7.28 6.22 -25.73
N ARG A 447 8.34 6.00 -26.52
CA ARG A 447 8.50 4.76 -27.32
C ARG A 447 9.14 3.63 -26.53
N MET A 448 10.13 3.95 -25.70
CA MET A 448 10.89 2.96 -24.93
C MET A 448 11.01 3.42 -23.49
N ALA A 449 10.60 2.54 -22.57
CA ALA A 449 10.82 2.76 -21.15
C ALA A 449 12.34 2.72 -20.85
N LYS A 450 12.81 3.62 -20.01
CA LYS A 450 14.19 3.63 -19.49
C LYS A 450 14.40 2.52 -18.48
N THR A 451 13.39 2.30 -17.63
CA THR A 451 13.36 1.25 -16.61
C THR A 451 11.98 0.59 -16.60
N ALA A 452 11.94 -0.72 -16.41
CA ALA A 452 10.71 -1.49 -16.29
C ALA A 452 10.83 -2.42 -15.09
N PHE A 453 10.12 -2.09 -14.02
CA PHE A 453 10.04 -2.89 -12.81
C PHE A 453 9.15 -4.12 -13.03
N PRO A 454 9.57 -5.30 -12.55
CA PRO A 454 8.74 -6.50 -12.61
C PRO A 454 7.55 -6.36 -11.67
N GLY A 455 6.46 -7.07 -11.99
CA GLY A 455 5.31 -7.14 -11.10
C GLY A 455 5.56 -8.09 -9.92
N LEU A 456 4.94 -7.78 -8.79
CA LEU A 456 4.97 -8.61 -7.58
C LEU A 456 3.79 -9.60 -7.51
N GLY A 457 3.05 -9.77 -8.61
CA GLY A 457 1.95 -10.72 -8.74
C GLY A 457 0.54 -10.14 -8.73
N SER A 458 0.39 -8.87 -8.35
CA SER A 458 -0.91 -8.17 -8.36
C SER A 458 -0.95 -7.11 -9.44
N SER A 459 -2.12 -6.90 -10.04
CA SER A 459 -2.33 -5.83 -11.03
C SER A 459 -2.16 -4.46 -10.38
N VAL A 460 -1.47 -3.55 -11.08
CA VAL A 460 -1.35 -2.15 -10.64
C VAL A 460 -2.58 -1.39 -11.15
N THR A 461 -3.48 -1.04 -10.25
CA THR A 461 -4.78 -0.39 -10.55
C THR A 461 -4.68 1.13 -10.61
N HIS A 462 -3.74 1.70 -9.84
CA HIS A 462 -3.45 3.13 -9.81
C HIS A 462 -1.95 3.36 -9.59
N VAL A 463 -1.40 4.46 -10.10
CA VAL A 463 -0.03 4.90 -9.81
C VAL A 463 0.00 6.40 -9.53
N ASP A 464 0.84 6.78 -8.57
CA ASP A 464 1.23 8.17 -8.34
C ASP A 464 2.76 8.26 -8.22
N VAL A 465 3.30 9.46 -8.42
CA VAL A 465 4.74 9.73 -8.41
C VAL A 465 5.04 11.03 -7.68
N SER A 466 6.13 11.08 -6.92
CA SER A 466 6.58 12.32 -6.29
C SER A 466 6.90 13.38 -7.34
N TYR A 467 6.79 14.66 -6.98
CA TYR A 467 7.03 15.77 -7.89
C TYR A 467 8.44 15.71 -8.50
N ASP A 468 9.44 15.33 -7.70
CA ASP A 468 10.83 15.14 -8.12
C ASP A 468 11.12 13.80 -8.81
N GLY A 469 10.13 12.91 -8.91
CA GLY A 469 10.26 11.60 -9.53
C GLY A 469 11.09 10.57 -8.76
N LYS A 470 11.52 10.85 -7.52
CA LYS A 470 12.30 9.92 -6.70
C LYS A 470 11.48 8.74 -6.17
N TRP A 471 10.19 8.93 -5.97
CA TRP A 471 9.30 7.95 -5.35
C TRP A 471 8.13 7.64 -6.26
N ILE A 472 7.86 6.34 -6.45
CA ILE A 472 6.67 5.86 -7.15
C ILE A 472 5.81 5.08 -6.17
N LEU A 473 4.52 5.33 -6.20
CA LEU A 473 3.52 4.60 -5.45
C LEU A 473 2.63 3.82 -6.42
N GLY A 474 2.71 2.50 -6.37
CA GLY A 474 1.80 1.61 -7.08
C GLY A 474 0.69 1.10 -6.16
N THR A 475 -0.56 1.20 -6.60
CA THR A 475 -1.73 0.66 -5.88
C THR A 475 -2.09 -0.71 -6.47
N THR A 476 -2.28 -1.70 -5.60
CA THR A 476 -2.82 -3.03 -5.96
C THR A 476 -3.99 -3.33 -5.04
N ASP A 477 -4.79 -4.36 -5.33
CA ASP A 477 -5.96 -4.68 -4.50
C ASP A 477 -5.62 -4.90 -3.01
N THR A 478 -4.43 -5.41 -2.67
CA THR A 478 -4.13 -5.87 -1.30
C THR A 478 -2.99 -5.12 -0.60
N TYR A 479 -2.23 -4.32 -1.33
CA TYR A 479 -1.13 -3.53 -0.79
C TYR A 479 -0.78 -2.36 -1.70
N LEU A 480 -0.08 -1.37 -1.16
CA LEU A 480 0.65 -0.39 -1.96
C LEU A 480 2.11 -0.80 -2.07
N VAL A 481 2.75 -0.47 -3.18
CA VAL A 481 4.18 -0.69 -3.40
C VAL A 481 4.86 0.67 -3.58
N LEU A 482 5.79 1.00 -2.69
CA LEU A 482 6.62 2.19 -2.75
C LEU A 482 7.99 1.82 -3.33
N ILE A 483 8.34 2.42 -4.46
CA ILE A 483 9.58 2.18 -5.20
C ILE A 483 10.42 3.46 -5.16
N CYS A 484 11.67 3.32 -4.71
CA CYS A 484 12.70 4.34 -4.93
C CYS A 484 13.21 4.24 -6.37
N THR A 485 13.23 5.35 -7.10
CA THR A 485 13.74 5.40 -8.48
C THR A 485 15.19 5.86 -8.56
N LEU A 486 15.80 6.21 -7.43
CA LEU A 486 17.19 6.65 -7.39
C LEU A 486 18.13 5.48 -7.61
N PHE A 487 19.18 5.74 -8.39
CA PHE A 487 20.30 4.83 -8.55
C PHE A 487 21.57 5.63 -8.85
N THR A 488 22.71 5.03 -8.51
CA THR A 488 24.03 5.57 -8.87
C THR A 488 24.45 4.96 -10.20
N ASP A 489 24.71 5.82 -11.19
CA ASP A 489 25.20 5.36 -12.49
C ASP A 489 26.68 4.96 -12.46
N LYS A 490 27.21 4.53 -13.60
CA LYS A 490 28.61 4.12 -13.74
C LYS A 490 29.61 5.25 -13.50
N ASP A 491 29.16 6.51 -13.63
CA ASP A 491 29.97 7.71 -13.44
C ASP A 491 29.89 8.22 -11.99
N GLY A 492 29.22 7.48 -11.10
CA GLY A 492 29.04 7.86 -9.69
C GLY A 492 27.98 8.94 -9.48
N ARG A 493 27.13 9.23 -10.48
CA ARG A 493 26.09 10.26 -10.38
C ARG A 493 24.75 9.63 -10.00
N THR A 494 24.09 10.23 -9.03
CA THR A 494 22.72 9.87 -8.65
C THR A 494 21.73 10.35 -9.71
N LYS A 495 20.91 9.43 -10.22
CA LYS A 495 19.90 9.66 -11.26
C LYS A 495 18.60 8.96 -10.89
N THR A 496 17.50 9.38 -11.53
CA THR A 496 16.22 8.65 -11.44
C THR A 496 16.11 7.62 -12.57
N GLY A 497 15.36 6.55 -12.33
CA GLY A 497 15.04 5.51 -13.31
C GLY A 497 14.28 6.00 -14.55
N PHE A 498 13.78 7.25 -14.54
CA PHE A 498 13.22 7.94 -15.70
C PHE A 498 14.28 8.45 -16.68
N SER A 499 15.50 8.68 -16.21
CA SER A 499 16.61 9.25 -16.99
C SER A 499 17.60 8.19 -17.48
N GLY A 500 17.59 7.00 -16.88
CA GLY A 500 18.48 5.90 -17.24
C GLY A 500 18.00 4.55 -16.72
N ARG A 501 18.63 3.48 -17.21
CA ARG A 501 18.36 2.11 -16.74
C ARG A 501 19.07 1.90 -15.42
N MET A 502 18.30 1.56 -14.37
CA MET A 502 18.82 1.49 -13.01
C MET A 502 19.78 0.32 -12.76
N GLY A 503 19.71 -0.75 -13.55
CA GLY A 503 20.56 -1.93 -13.38
C GLY A 503 20.20 -2.70 -12.11
N ASN A 504 21.19 -3.38 -11.51
CA ASN A 504 20.99 -4.36 -10.43
C ASN A 504 21.30 -3.85 -9.01
N LYS A 505 21.92 -2.68 -8.88
CA LYS A 505 22.21 -2.04 -7.59
C LYS A 505 21.10 -1.07 -7.26
N ILE A 506 19.94 -1.63 -6.92
CA ILE A 506 18.75 -0.85 -6.61
C ILE A 506 18.13 -1.35 -5.31
N PRO A 507 17.46 -0.46 -4.57
CA PRO A 507 16.70 -0.85 -3.41
C PRO A 507 15.55 -1.80 -3.76
N ALA A 508 15.25 -2.72 -2.83
CA ALA A 508 14.00 -3.45 -2.84
C ALA A 508 12.84 -2.50 -2.48
N PRO A 509 11.64 -2.69 -3.06
CA PRO A 509 10.50 -1.85 -2.76
C PRO A 509 9.98 -2.11 -1.35
N ARG A 510 9.28 -1.12 -0.79
CA ARG A 510 8.54 -1.27 0.47
C ARG A 510 7.06 -1.46 0.18
N LEU A 511 6.42 -2.35 0.92
CA LEU A 511 4.98 -2.57 0.86
C LEU A 511 4.29 -1.74 1.95
N LEU A 512 3.12 -1.22 1.67
CA LEU A 512 2.27 -0.58 2.66
C LEU A 512 0.99 -1.40 2.74
N LYS A 513 0.69 -1.91 3.93
CA LYS A 513 -0.36 -2.91 4.13
C LYS A 513 -1.20 -2.58 5.34
N LEU A 514 -2.46 -2.98 5.31
CA LEU A 514 -3.29 -3.04 6.51
C LEU A 514 -2.89 -4.25 7.35
N THR A 515 -3.07 -4.15 8.66
CA THR A 515 -3.07 -5.32 9.53
C THR A 515 -4.18 -6.29 9.08
N PRO A 516 -4.06 -7.61 9.35
CA PRO A 516 -5.12 -8.56 9.04
C PRO A 516 -6.48 -8.14 9.64
N LEU A 517 -6.46 -7.60 10.86
CA LEU A 517 -7.67 -7.13 11.55
C LEU A 517 -8.31 -5.95 10.81
N ASP A 518 -7.53 -4.91 10.50
CA ASP A 518 -8.06 -3.74 9.79
C ASP A 518 -8.51 -4.10 8.37
N SER A 519 -7.78 -4.96 7.66
CA SER A 519 -8.21 -5.44 6.34
C SER A 519 -9.55 -6.19 6.41
N HIS A 520 -9.78 -6.97 7.48
CA HIS A 520 -11.06 -7.63 7.71
C HIS A 520 -12.17 -6.62 8.05
N LEU A 521 -11.88 -5.63 8.90
CA LEU A 521 -12.82 -4.59 9.31
C LEU A 521 -13.22 -3.66 8.15
N ALA A 522 -12.37 -3.52 7.14
CA ALA A 522 -12.68 -2.77 5.93
C ALA A 522 -13.85 -3.37 5.12
N GLY A 523 -14.23 -4.62 5.41
CA GLY A 523 -15.41 -5.28 4.86
C GLY A 523 -15.15 -6.03 3.55
N LYS A 524 -16.22 -6.31 2.79
CA LYS A 524 -16.13 -7.12 1.55
C LYS A 524 -15.39 -6.41 0.41
N ASP A 525 -15.40 -5.08 0.40
CA ASP A 525 -14.70 -4.26 -0.59
C ASP A 525 -13.37 -3.73 -0.01
N ASN A 526 -12.55 -4.63 0.52
CA ASN A 526 -11.27 -4.30 1.17
C ASN A 526 -10.11 -4.05 0.18
N LYS A 527 -10.44 -3.63 -1.06
CA LYS A 527 -9.43 -3.37 -2.08
C LYS A 527 -8.90 -1.96 -1.96
N PHE A 528 -7.58 -1.80 -2.02
CA PHE A 528 -7.01 -0.46 -2.13
C PHE A 528 -7.35 0.19 -3.47
N HIS A 529 -7.71 1.46 -3.44
CA HIS A 529 -7.82 2.32 -4.61
C HIS A 529 -7.44 3.77 -4.27
N GLY A 530 -7.08 4.53 -5.32
CA GLY A 530 -6.80 5.97 -5.22
C GLY A 530 -5.69 6.31 -4.22
N ALA A 531 -4.54 5.63 -4.30
CA ALA A 531 -3.41 5.98 -3.44
C ALA A 531 -2.63 7.17 -4.02
N HIS A 532 -2.45 8.21 -3.21
CA HIS A 532 -1.84 9.47 -3.60
C HIS A 532 -0.78 9.91 -2.58
N PHE A 533 0.26 10.56 -3.07
CA PHE A 533 1.11 11.39 -2.22
C PHE A 533 0.39 12.70 -1.86
N SER A 534 0.76 13.29 -0.72
CA SER A 534 0.36 14.68 -0.38
C SER A 534 0.75 15.64 -1.50
N TRP A 535 -0.10 16.59 -1.87
CA TRP A 535 0.06 17.25 -3.17
C TRP A 535 0.96 18.50 -3.12
N VAL A 536 2.11 18.41 -3.81
CA VAL A 536 3.02 19.54 -4.07
C VAL A 536 3.24 19.70 -5.58
N THR A 537 3.47 20.94 -6.04
CA THR A 537 3.83 21.24 -7.44
C THR A 537 5.05 22.16 -7.58
N GLU A 538 5.81 22.36 -6.51
CA GLU A 538 6.96 23.26 -6.49
C GLU A 538 8.28 22.49 -6.37
N SER A 539 9.27 22.89 -7.16
CA SER A 539 10.61 22.32 -7.08
C SER A 539 11.24 22.61 -5.71
N GLY A 540 11.79 21.58 -5.07
CA GLY A 540 12.43 21.68 -3.76
C GLY A 540 11.49 21.39 -2.58
N LYS A 541 10.18 21.33 -2.80
CA LYS A 541 9.24 20.78 -1.81
C LYS A 541 9.10 19.27 -1.98
N GLN A 542 8.88 18.58 -0.87
CA GLN A 542 8.69 17.13 -0.85
C GLN A 542 7.32 16.77 -0.29
N GLU A 543 6.75 15.70 -0.83
CA GLU A 543 5.58 15.06 -0.25
C GLU A 543 5.89 14.45 1.11
N ARG A 544 4.94 14.56 2.06
CA ARG A 544 5.11 14.12 3.46
C ARG A 544 4.22 12.93 3.82
N HIS A 545 3.09 12.77 3.14
CA HIS A 545 2.12 11.73 3.45
C HIS A 545 1.76 10.91 2.22
N ILE A 546 1.32 9.68 2.47
CA ILE A 546 0.61 8.84 1.52
C ILE A 546 -0.79 8.63 2.08
N VAL A 547 -1.82 8.80 1.24
CA VAL A 547 -3.20 8.40 1.57
C VAL A 547 -3.69 7.38 0.56
N ALA A 548 -4.43 6.38 0.99
CA ALA A 548 -5.15 5.46 0.13
C ALA A 548 -6.52 5.12 0.69
N THR A 549 -7.44 4.72 -0.19
CA THR A 549 -8.81 4.35 0.20
C THR A 549 -8.96 2.83 0.21
N VAL A 550 -9.61 2.30 1.24
CA VAL A 550 -9.98 0.88 1.37
C VAL A 550 -11.39 0.77 1.93
N GLY A 551 -12.38 0.57 1.06
CA GLY A 551 -13.79 0.52 1.47
C GLY A 551 -14.19 1.80 2.21
N LYS A 552 -14.39 1.71 3.52
CA LYS A 552 -14.78 2.84 4.39
C LYS A 552 -13.61 3.55 5.07
N PHE A 553 -12.38 3.17 4.75
CA PHE A 553 -11.18 3.69 5.39
C PHE A 553 -10.39 4.60 4.46
N SER A 554 -10.01 5.79 4.95
CA SER A 554 -8.83 6.49 4.47
C SER A 554 -7.65 6.06 5.33
N VAL A 555 -6.64 5.47 4.71
CA VAL A 555 -5.43 4.97 5.38
C VAL A 555 -4.29 5.92 5.06
N ILE A 556 -3.69 6.50 6.10
CA ILE A 556 -2.70 7.57 5.97
C ILE A 556 -1.38 7.10 6.56
N TRP A 557 -0.32 7.12 5.75
CA TRP A 557 1.05 6.88 6.19
C TRP A 557 1.85 8.17 6.15
N ASP A 558 2.75 8.29 7.13
CA ASP A 558 3.85 9.25 7.10
C ASP A 558 4.96 8.70 6.20
N LEU A 559 5.36 9.48 5.18
CA LEU A 559 6.34 9.03 4.19
C LEU A 559 7.75 8.92 4.78
N GLU A 560 8.10 9.78 5.73
CA GLU A 560 9.41 9.76 6.40
C GLU A 560 9.56 8.49 7.26
N ARG A 561 8.53 8.16 8.05
CA ARG A 561 8.46 6.90 8.81
C ARG A 561 8.54 5.68 7.89
N VAL A 562 7.87 5.73 6.73
CA VAL A 562 7.95 4.66 5.74
C VAL A 562 9.36 4.53 5.16
N LYS A 563 10.09 5.63 4.95
CA LYS A 563 11.48 5.64 4.43
C LYS A 563 12.52 5.18 5.47
N ASN A 564 12.29 5.44 6.75
CA ASN A 564 13.25 5.10 7.81
C ASN A 564 13.47 3.58 7.95
N SER A 565 14.64 3.08 7.55
CA SER A 565 15.01 1.65 7.63
C SER A 565 15.04 1.07 9.04
N ALA A 566 15.27 1.92 10.04
CA ALA A 566 15.31 1.54 11.46
C ALA A 566 13.92 1.53 12.12
N HIS A 567 12.87 1.90 11.39
CA HIS A 567 11.50 1.94 11.91
C HIS A 567 11.05 0.56 12.42
N GLU A 568 10.36 0.52 13.56
CA GLU A 568 9.94 -0.70 14.26
C GLU A 568 9.18 -1.69 13.37
N CYS A 569 8.29 -1.16 12.51
CA CYS A 569 7.61 -1.91 11.44
C CYS A 569 8.51 -2.91 10.69
N TYR A 570 9.82 -2.68 10.54
CA TYR A 570 10.74 -3.54 9.76
C TYR A 570 11.60 -4.52 10.57
N ARG A 571 11.63 -4.41 11.90
CA ARG A 571 12.64 -5.07 12.77
C ARG A 571 12.67 -6.60 12.68
N ASN A 572 11.55 -7.22 12.34
CA ASN A 572 11.36 -8.69 12.37
C ASN A 572 10.76 -9.27 11.09
N GLN A 573 10.94 -8.59 9.94
CA GLN A 573 10.34 -9.01 8.68
C GLN A 573 11.31 -9.77 7.79
N GLN A 574 10.81 -10.81 7.13
CA GLN A 574 11.53 -11.58 6.11
C GLN A 574 10.91 -11.31 4.75
N GLY A 575 11.74 -11.12 3.72
CA GLY A 575 11.30 -10.70 2.39
C GLY A 575 11.10 -9.19 2.27
N LEU A 576 10.14 -8.75 1.45
CA LEU A 576 9.92 -7.32 1.21
C LEU A 576 9.40 -6.63 2.48
N LYS A 577 10.13 -5.59 2.90
CA LYS A 577 9.76 -4.72 4.02
C LYS A 577 8.35 -4.15 3.82
N SER A 578 7.50 -4.28 4.82
CA SER A 578 6.09 -3.92 4.85
C SER A 578 5.81 -2.97 6.02
N CYS A 579 5.22 -1.81 5.75
CA CYS A 579 4.85 -0.82 6.76
C CYS A 579 3.37 -0.96 7.15
N TYR A 580 3.12 -1.11 8.45
CA TYR A 580 1.81 -1.17 9.09
C TYR A 580 1.54 0.06 9.99
N CYS A 581 2.40 1.06 9.89
CA CYS A 581 2.42 2.22 10.77
C CYS A 581 1.61 3.34 10.10
N TYR A 582 0.28 3.29 10.26
CA TYR A 582 -0.68 4.18 9.62
C TYR A 582 -1.75 4.68 10.59
N LYS A 583 -2.46 5.73 10.17
CA LYS A 583 -3.71 6.20 10.77
C LYS A 583 -4.89 5.80 9.90
N ILE A 584 -6.00 5.42 10.52
CA ILE A 584 -7.27 5.13 9.83
C ILE A 584 -8.27 6.24 10.15
N LEU A 585 -8.87 6.80 9.11
CA LEU A 585 -10.10 7.55 9.21
C LEU A 585 -11.26 6.68 8.69
N LEU A 586 -12.25 6.42 9.55
CA LEU A 586 -13.44 5.63 9.21
C LEU A 586 -14.61 6.54 8.81
N LYS A 587 -15.31 6.16 7.75
CA LYS A 587 -16.59 6.74 7.33
C LYS A 587 -17.76 5.76 7.48
N ASP A 588 -18.98 6.30 7.50
CA ASP A 588 -20.22 5.54 7.59
C ASP A 588 -20.54 4.76 6.30
N GLU A 589 -20.12 5.30 5.16
CA GLU A 589 -20.23 4.73 3.82
C GLU A 589 -18.86 4.48 3.16
N SER A 590 -18.86 3.69 2.09
CA SER A 590 -17.65 3.46 1.30
C SER A 590 -17.18 4.78 0.70
N ILE A 591 -15.89 5.04 0.80
CA ILE A 591 -15.27 6.26 0.33
C ILE A 591 -15.03 6.13 -1.18
N VAL A 592 -15.37 7.18 -1.91
CA VAL A 592 -15.12 7.29 -3.36
C VAL A 592 -13.66 7.64 -3.59
N GLU A 593 -13.16 8.67 -2.91
CA GLU A 593 -11.79 9.15 -3.05
C GLU A 593 -11.33 9.89 -1.78
N SER A 594 -10.06 9.72 -1.42
CA SER A 594 -9.38 10.46 -0.35
C SER A 594 -8.14 11.13 -0.91
N ARG A 595 -8.02 12.45 -0.79
CA ARG A 595 -6.90 13.19 -1.39
C ARG A 595 -6.56 14.46 -0.63
N PHE A 596 -5.27 14.70 -0.42
CA PHE A 596 -4.80 15.94 0.19
C PHE A 596 -5.02 17.13 -0.76
N MET A 597 -5.43 18.25 -0.20
CA MET A 597 -5.39 19.55 -0.89
C MET A 597 -3.94 19.93 -1.24
N HIS A 598 -3.81 20.84 -2.20
CA HIS A 598 -2.51 21.38 -2.56
C HIS A 598 -1.82 22.06 -1.37
N ASP A 599 -0.50 21.92 -1.26
CA ASP A 599 0.30 22.39 -0.12
C ASP A 599 0.12 23.88 0.22
N ARG A 600 -0.28 24.70 -0.74
CA ARG A 600 -0.58 26.13 -0.55
C ARG A 600 -1.69 26.38 0.48
N PHE A 601 -2.55 25.38 0.71
CA PHE A 601 -3.61 25.41 1.72
C PHE A 601 -3.15 24.82 3.05
N SER A 602 -1.85 24.49 3.19
CA SER A 602 -1.27 24.22 4.49
C SER A 602 -1.34 25.47 5.37
N PHE A 603 -1.75 25.29 6.61
CA PHE A 603 -1.98 26.40 7.53
C PHE A 603 -0.64 26.95 8.05
N SER A 604 -0.11 28.00 7.41
CA SER A 604 1.06 28.74 7.89
C SER A 604 0.68 29.60 9.10
N GLY A 605 0.72 28.97 10.28
CA GLY A 605 0.37 29.60 11.54
C GLY A 605 0.56 28.68 12.74
N ASN A 606 1.76 28.10 12.90
CA ASN A 606 2.19 27.30 14.07
C ASN A 606 1.22 26.20 14.58
N LYS A 607 0.28 25.69 13.75
CA LYS A 607 -0.78 24.75 14.21
C LYS A 607 -0.99 23.52 13.33
N SER A 608 -0.63 23.55 12.05
CA SER A 608 -0.54 22.35 11.19
C SER A 608 0.34 22.64 9.98
N PRO A 609 1.47 21.94 9.77
CA PRO A 609 2.28 22.14 8.57
C PRO A 609 1.63 21.56 7.31
N GLU A 610 0.49 20.87 7.42
CA GLU A 610 -0.08 20.03 6.37
C GLU A 610 -1.36 20.60 5.77
N ALA A 611 -1.52 20.43 4.47
CA ALA A 611 -2.75 20.75 3.79
C ALA A 611 -3.86 19.77 4.24
N PRO A 612 -5.14 20.22 4.31
CA PRO A 612 -6.24 19.35 4.70
C PRO A 612 -6.40 18.14 3.78
N LEU A 613 -6.85 17.02 4.35
CA LEU A 613 -7.29 15.85 3.61
C LEU A 613 -8.78 15.99 3.28
N VAL A 614 -9.14 15.87 2.01
CA VAL A 614 -10.54 15.82 1.56
C VAL A 614 -10.94 14.36 1.37
N VAL A 615 -12.09 13.99 1.93
CA VAL A 615 -12.66 12.65 1.82
C VAL A 615 -14.06 12.76 1.25
N ALA A 616 -14.26 12.15 0.09
CA ALA A 616 -15.55 12.13 -0.60
C ALA A 616 -16.18 10.74 -0.49
N THR A 617 -17.42 10.70 -0.03
CA THR A 617 -18.31 9.53 -0.07
C THR A 617 -19.43 9.81 -1.07
N PRO A 618 -20.27 8.81 -1.43
CA PRO A 618 -21.37 9.04 -2.36
C PRO A 618 -22.31 10.17 -1.92
N GLN A 619 -22.54 10.36 -0.61
CA GLN A 619 -23.50 11.36 -0.12
C GLN A 619 -22.84 12.56 0.55
N LYS A 620 -21.55 12.53 0.85
CA LYS A 620 -20.91 13.57 1.66
C LYS A 620 -19.51 13.89 1.20
N VAL A 621 -19.05 15.08 1.60
CA VAL A 621 -17.65 15.48 1.51
C VAL A 621 -17.21 16.04 2.84
N SER A 622 -16.04 15.61 3.30
CA SER A 622 -15.49 16.00 4.59
C SER A 622 -14.07 16.52 4.41
N SER A 623 -13.73 17.52 5.22
CA SER A 623 -12.38 18.06 5.28
C SER A 623 -11.75 17.77 6.64
N ILE A 624 -10.57 17.17 6.60
CA ILE A 624 -9.89 16.60 7.75
C ILE A 624 -8.56 17.30 7.93
N SER A 625 -8.36 17.91 9.09
CA SER A 625 -7.07 18.43 9.51
C SER A 625 -6.27 17.34 10.22
N LEU A 626 -4.97 17.32 9.96
CA LEU A 626 -4.01 16.46 10.67
C LEU A 626 -3.42 17.17 11.92
N SER A 627 -4.00 18.31 12.33
CA SER A 627 -3.60 19.02 13.54
C SER A 627 -4.15 18.34 14.80
N GLY A 628 -3.25 17.85 15.65
CA GLY A 628 -3.57 17.17 16.92
C GLY A 628 -4.23 18.00 18.03
N ARG A 629 -4.81 19.17 17.74
CA ARG A 629 -5.50 19.98 18.74
C ARG A 629 -6.81 20.55 18.18
N ARG A 630 -7.94 20.12 18.77
CA ARG A 630 -9.17 20.92 18.77
C ARG A 630 -8.87 22.27 19.46
N LEU A 631 -9.26 23.36 18.80
CA LEU A 631 -9.30 24.69 19.43
C LEU A 631 -10.57 24.85 20.25
#